data_AF-D4KC26-F1
#
_entry.id   AF-D4KC26-F1
#
_cell.length_a   1.000
_cell.length_b   1.000
_cell.length_c   1.000
_cell.angle_alpha   90.00
_cell.angle_beta   90.00
_cell.angle_gamma   90.00
#
_symmetry.space_group_name_H-M   'P 1'
#
loop_
_entity.id
_entity.type
_entity.pdbx_description
1 polymer ?
#
loop_
_entity_poly.entity_id
_entity_poly.type
_entity_poly.pdbx_seq_one_letter_code
_entity_poly.pdbx_strand_id
1 'polypeptide(L)'
;MAYKYSKLGYGNAEDVEAAIALGLIDGKDLIITKDTSEFIYVRDDLSIQKVAPRTLCFDNIPAANEAINQNDATYAGQTVMIRGKDDKYEPWVVQQSAESGRFFVEPFQTQSTNFQWTEF
;
A
#
# COMPACT_ATOMS: atom_id res chain seq x y z
N MET A 1 1.25 -25.04 24.63
CA MET A 1 2.11 -24.09 25.38
C MET A 1 1.87 -22.71 24.81
N ALA A 2 1.78 -21.66 25.64
CA ALA A 2 1.73 -20.30 25.11
C ALA A 2 3.13 -19.89 24.63
N TYR A 3 3.25 -19.44 23.39
CA TYR A 3 4.52 -18.94 22.85
C TYR A 3 4.95 -17.68 23.62
N LYS A 4 6.20 -17.68 24.11
CA LYS A 4 6.77 -16.59 24.92
C LYS A 4 7.00 -15.31 24.10
N TYR A 5 7.17 -15.44 22.79
CA TYR A 5 7.44 -14.36 21.85
C TYR A 5 7.03 -14.75 20.42
N SER A 6 6.67 -13.76 19.61
CA SER A 6 6.56 -13.89 18.15
C SER A 6 7.95 -13.85 17.50
N LYS A 7 8.12 -14.57 16.39
CA LYS A 7 9.33 -14.56 15.57
C LYS A 7 9.18 -13.59 14.39
N LEU A 8 10.33 -13.15 13.89
CA LEU A 8 10.46 -12.44 12.61
C LEU A 8 11.17 -13.37 11.61
N GLY A 9 10.42 -13.87 10.63
CA GLY A 9 10.90 -14.71 9.54
C GLY A 9 11.46 -13.88 8.37
N TYR A 10 12.49 -14.40 7.72
CA TYR A 10 13.09 -13.81 6.52
C TYR A 10 13.50 -14.92 5.55
N GLY A 11 12.90 -14.94 4.36
CA GLY A 11 13.04 -16.04 3.38
C GLY A 11 12.42 -15.69 2.02
N ASN A 12 12.41 -16.63 1.07
CA ASN A 12 11.65 -16.45 -0.18
C ASN A 12 10.15 -16.66 0.08
N ALA A 13 9.30 -16.07 -0.76
CA ALA A 13 7.86 -16.27 -0.69
C ALA A 13 7.44 -17.74 -0.84
N GLU A 14 8.12 -18.51 -1.70
CA GLU A 14 7.85 -19.94 -1.93
C GLU A 14 8.14 -20.84 -0.73
N ASP A 15 9.07 -20.43 0.15
CA ASP A 15 9.52 -21.23 1.30
C ASP A 15 8.61 -21.06 2.53
N VAL A 16 7.68 -20.10 2.50
CA VAL A 16 6.87 -19.70 3.67
C VAL A 16 6.00 -20.85 4.16
N GLU A 17 5.27 -21.53 3.27
CA GLU A 17 4.40 -22.64 3.66
C GLU A 17 5.20 -23.82 4.22
N ALA A 18 6.36 -24.12 3.62
CA ALA A 18 7.26 -25.15 4.11
C ALA A 18 7.80 -24.81 5.51
N ALA A 19 8.16 -23.55 5.75
CA ALA A 19 8.63 -23.08 7.06
C ALA A 19 7.56 -23.19 8.15
N ILE A 20 6.29 -22.95 7.82
CA ILE A 20 5.14 -23.17 8.72
C ILE A 20 4.96 -24.67 8.99
N ALA A 21 4.96 -25.50 7.94
CA ALA A 21 4.80 -26.96 8.08
C ALA A 21 5.92 -27.62 8.91
N LEU A 22 7.14 -27.08 8.83
CA LEU A 22 8.30 -27.52 9.61
C LEU A 22 8.32 -26.95 11.04
N GLY A 23 7.37 -26.08 11.42
CA GLY A 23 7.31 -25.44 12.74
C GLY A 23 8.39 -24.39 12.98
N LEU A 24 9.07 -23.94 11.92
CA LEU A 24 10.05 -22.86 12.00
C LEU A 24 9.35 -21.52 12.23
N ILE A 25 8.19 -21.35 11.62
CA ILE A 25 7.25 -20.23 11.79
C ILE A 25 5.93 -20.78 12.35
N ASP A 26 5.30 -20.05 13.25
CA ASP A 26 4.04 -20.42 13.90
C ASP A 26 3.08 -19.21 13.99
N GLY A 27 1.88 -19.41 14.55
CA GLY A 27 0.91 -18.36 14.77
C GLY A 27 1.48 -17.18 15.55
N LYS A 28 1.09 -15.98 15.11
CA LYS A 28 1.54 -14.66 15.58
C LYS A 28 2.91 -14.24 15.09
N ASP A 29 3.56 -15.02 14.24
CA ASP A 29 4.83 -14.65 13.63
C ASP A 29 4.63 -13.68 12.46
N LEU A 30 5.65 -12.85 12.23
CA LEU A 30 5.73 -11.93 11.11
C LEU A 30 6.82 -12.41 10.15
N ILE A 31 6.62 -12.25 8.85
CA ILE A 31 7.59 -12.62 7.82
C ILE A 31 7.77 -11.43 6.88
N ILE A 32 9.02 -11.15 6.52
CA ILE A 32 9.38 -10.26 5.42
C ILE A 32 10.02 -11.12 4.34
N THR A 33 9.43 -11.15 3.15
CA THR A 33 10.00 -11.93 2.04
C THR A 33 11.13 -11.14 1.38
N LYS A 34 12.25 -11.81 1.09
CA LYS A 34 13.44 -11.15 0.51
C LYS A 34 13.29 -10.86 -0.99
N ASP A 35 12.47 -11.63 -1.68
CA ASP A 35 12.27 -11.63 -3.13
C ASP A 35 11.09 -10.74 -3.54
N THR A 36 9.99 -10.76 -2.78
CA THR A 36 8.79 -9.97 -3.08
C THR A 36 8.59 -8.74 -2.20
N SER A 37 9.40 -8.57 -1.14
CA SER A 37 9.25 -7.49 -0.15
C SER A 37 7.85 -7.44 0.48
N GLU A 38 7.18 -8.59 0.58
CA GLU A 38 5.87 -8.71 1.19
C GLU A 38 5.99 -8.83 2.70
N PHE A 39 5.10 -8.13 3.41
CA PHE A 39 4.86 -8.33 4.83
C PHE A 39 3.76 -9.37 5.01
N ILE A 40 4.03 -10.39 5.80
CA ILE A 40 3.11 -11.51 6.03
C ILE A 40 2.95 -11.71 7.53
N TYR A 41 1.70 -11.90 7.97
CA TYR A 41 1.35 -12.30 9.32
C TYR A 41 0.80 -13.73 9.31
N VAL A 42 1.33 -14.59 10.17
CA VAL A 42 0.80 -15.95 10.36
C VAL A 42 -0.24 -15.92 11.48
N ARG A 43 -1.47 -16.32 11.17
CA ARG A 43 -2.57 -16.32 12.15
C ARG A 43 -2.47 -17.53 13.09
N ASP A 44 -3.25 -17.50 14.15
CA ASP A 44 -3.31 -18.59 15.15
C ASP A 44 -3.76 -19.94 14.56
N ASP A 45 -4.48 -19.92 13.43
CA ASP A 45 -4.91 -21.11 12.67
C ASP A 45 -3.88 -21.54 11.60
N LEU A 46 -2.67 -20.97 11.63
CA LEU A 46 -1.58 -21.14 10.66
C LEU A 46 -1.89 -20.63 9.25
N SER A 47 -3.01 -19.92 9.05
CA SER A 47 -3.28 -19.28 7.77
C SER A 47 -2.42 -18.02 7.58
N ILE A 48 -2.06 -17.77 6.32
CA ILE A 48 -1.20 -16.67 5.90
C ILE A 48 -2.07 -15.42 5.60
N GLN A 49 -1.75 -14.29 6.25
CA GLN A 49 -2.32 -12.99 5.92
C GLN A 49 -1.23 -12.07 5.36
N LYS A 50 -1.32 -11.76 4.06
CA LYS A 50 -0.50 -10.72 3.44
C LYS A 50 -0.96 -9.34 3.93
N VAL A 51 -0.01 -8.54 4.40
CA VAL A 51 -0.21 -7.16 4.81
C VAL A 51 0.20 -6.27 3.64
N ALA A 52 -0.79 -5.85 2.85
CA ALA A 52 -0.57 -4.93 1.75
C ALA A 52 -0.98 -3.50 2.18
N PRO A 53 -0.14 -2.48 1.93
CA PRO A 53 -0.60 -1.11 2.03
C PRO A 53 -1.76 -0.92 1.05
N ARG A 54 -2.89 -0.41 1.55
CA ARG A 54 -4.02 -0.05 0.71
C ARG A 54 -3.86 1.39 0.27
N THR A 55 -4.02 1.64 -1.03
CA THR A 55 -4.13 3.00 -1.55
C THR A 55 -5.27 3.72 -0.83
N LEU A 56 -5.00 4.94 -0.36
CA LEU A 56 -6.04 5.76 0.27
C LEU A 56 -7.06 6.17 -0.78
N CYS A 57 -8.34 6.00 -0.44
CA CYS A 57 -9.47 6.34 -1.29
C CYS A 57 -10.33 7.38 -0.58
N PHE A 58 -10.70 8.45 -1.29
CA PHE A 58 -11.52 9.54 -0.77
C PHE A 58 -12.75 9.77 -1.64
N ASP A 59 -13.85 10.22 -1.04
CA ASP A 59 -15.09 10.51 -1.78
C ASP A 59 -15.01 11.83 -2.56
N ASN A 60 -14.15 12.76 -2.15
CA ASN A 60 -13.96 14.06 -2.80
C ASN A 60 -12.65 14.75 -2.38
N ILE A 61 -12.29 15.81 -3.10
CA ILE A 61 -11.06 16.59 -2.90
C ILE A 61 -10.98 17.24 -1.50
N PRO A 62 -12.03 17.91 -0.98
CA PRO A 62 -11.99 18.47 0.37
C PRO A 62 -11.67 17.43 1.46
N ALA A 63 -12.33 16.27 1.42
CA ALA A 63 -12.09 15.19 2.37
C ALA A 63 -10.65 14.65 2.29
N ALA A 64 -10.11 14.53 1.06
CA ALA A 64 -8.72 14.15 0.86
C ALA A 64 -7.76 15.17 1.49
N ASN A 65 -7.94 16.46 1.18
CA ASN A 65 -7.08 17.54 1.70
C ASN A 65 -7.13 17.65 3.22
N GLU A 66 -8.28 17.39 3.85
CA GLU A 66 -8.38 17.35 5.30
C GLU A 66 -7.59 16.17 5.88
N ALA A 67 -7.87 14.95 5.41
CA ALA A 67 -7.28 13.73 5.93
C ALA A 67 -5.75 13.68 5.79
N ILE A 68 -5.21 14.10 4.65
CA ILE A 68 -3.75 14.06 4.40
C ILE A 68 -2.97 15.05 5.28
N ASN A 69 -3.60 16.13 5.74
CA ASN A 69 -2.95 17.09 6.64
C ASN A 69 -3.08 16.70 8.13
N GLN A 70 -3.90 15.69 8.44
CA GLN A 70 -4.05 15.13 9.80
C GLN A 70 -3.21 13.86 10.01
N ASN A 71 -2.56 13.36 8.95
CA ASN A 71 -1.82 12.11 8.97
C ASN A 71 -0.31 12.37 8.88
N ASP A 72 0.42 12.04 9.95
CA ASP A 72 1.88 12.20 10.03
C ASP A 72 2.66 11.34 9.03
N ALA A 73 2.03 10.29 8.47
CA ALA A 73 2.63 9.43 7.46
C ALA A 73 2.45 9.97 6.02
N THR A 74 1.74 11.08 5.83
CA THR A 74 1.58 11.69 4.49
C THR A 74 2.89 12.30 4.00
N TYR A 75 3.17 12.12 2.71
CA TYR A 75 4.34 12.68 2.04
C TYR A 75 4.02 13.15 0.62
N ALA A 76 4.80 14.11 0.11
CA ALA A 76 4.68 14.58 -1.27
C ALA A 76 5.07 13.49 -2.27
N GLY A 77 4.28 13.32 -3.34
CA GLY A 77 4.41 12.24 -4.31
C GLY A 77 3.60 10.99 -3.95
N GLN A 78 2.91 10.95 -2.81
CA GLN A 78 1.99 9.87 -2.47
C GLN A 78 0.81 9.82 -3.46
N THR A 79 0.55 8.66 -4.05
CA THR A 79 -0.65 8.42 -4.86
C THR A 79 -1.86 8.12 -3.98
N VAL A 80 -2.98 8.76 -4.27
CA VAL A 80 -4.28 8.50 -3.65
C VAL A 80 -5.36 8.38 -4.73
N MET A 81 -6.50 7.82 -4.39
CA MET A 81 -7.64 7.71 -5.28
C MET A 81 -8.76 8.61 -4.80
N ILE A 82 -9.39 9.35 -5.70
CA ILE A 82 -10.55 10.20 -5.37
C ILE A 82 -11.70 9.83 -6.28
N ARG A 83 -12.91 9.70 -5.72
CA ARG A 83 -14.11 9.39 -6.51
C ARG A 83 -14.45 10.55 -7.44
N GLY A 84 -14.45 10.26 -8.73
CA GLY A 84 -14.86 11.16 -9.81
C GLY A 84 -16.38 11.24 -9.93
N LYS A 85 -16.84 12.00 -10.93
CA LYS A 85 -18.28 12.27 -11.16
C LYS A 85 -19.07 11.07 -11.67
N ASP A 86 -18.39 10.06 -12.20
CA ASP A 86 -18.96 8.82 -12.72
C ASP A 86 -18.91 7.68 -11.70
N ASP A 87 -18.75 8.00 -10.42
CA ASP A 87 -18.58 7.08 -9.28
C ASP A 87 -17.35 6.16 -9.39
N LYS A 88 -16.41 6.45 -10.30
CA LYS A 88 -15.14 5.72 -10.40
C LYS A 88 -14.04 6.42 -9.63
N TYR A 89 -13.08 5.64 -9.15
CA TYR A 89 -11.88 6.17 -8.51
C TYR A 89 -10.85 6.59 -9.55
N GLU A 90 -10.45 7.86 -9.50
CA GLU A 90 -9.42 8.44 -10.36
C GLU A 90 -8.13 8.64 -9.56
N PRO A 91 -6.95 8.51 -10.19
CA PRO A 91 -5.66 8.72 -9.52
C PRO A 91 -5.38 10.21 -9.30
N TRP A 92 -4.93 10.52 -8.10
CA TRP A 92 -4.47 11.84 -7.67
C TRP A 92 -3.12 11.71 -6.98
N VAL A 93 -2.33 12.78 -6.97
CA VAL A 93 -1.03 12.83 -6.28
C VAL A 93 -1.06 13.91 -5.19
N VAL A 94 -0.49 13.59 -4.04
CA VAL A 94 -0.28 14.55 -2.96
C VAL A 94 0.93 15.42 -3.30
N GLN A 95 0.76 16.72 -3.23
CA GLN A 95 1.81 17.73 -3.33
C GLN A 95 1.94 18.50 -2.01
N GLN A 96 3.08 19.16 -1.85
CA GLN A 96 3.33 20.04 -0.71
C GLN A 96 3.50 21.48 -1.19
N SER A 97 2.77 22.40 -0.58
CA SER A 97 2.90 23.82 -0.83
C SER A 97 4.25 24.33 -0.29
N ALA A 98 5.08 24.91 -1.17
CA ALA A 98 6.34 25.51 -0.77
C ALA A 98 6.16 26.71 0.18
N GLU A 99 5.02 27.40 0.11
CA GLU A 99 4.72 28.59 0.92
C GLU A 99 4.20 28.24 2.31
N SER A 100 3.27 27.27 2.40
CA SER A 100 2.57 26.93 3.65
C SER A 100 3.06 25.65 4.31
N GLY A 101 3.83 24.82 3.61
CA GLY A 101 4.23 23.48 4.04
C GLY A 101 3.08 22.46 4.09
N ARG A 102 1.84 22.88 3.78
CA ARG A 102 0.66 22.02 3.82
C ARG A 102 0.56 21.14 2.59
N PHE A 103 -0.06 19.97 2.78
CA PHE A 103 -0.33 19.05 1.69
C PHE A 103 -1.63 19.40 0.97
N PHE A 104 -1.68 19.12 -0.33
CA PHE A 104 -2.89 19.18 -1.13
C PHE A 104 -2.85 18.10 -2.22
N VAL A 105 -4.02 17.68 -2.71
CA VAL A 105 -4.13 16.73 -3.83
C VAL A 105 -4.25 17.48 -5.16
N GLU A 106 -3.61 16.95 -6.19
CA GLU A 106 -3.79 17.37 -7.59
C GLU A 106 -4.06 16.15 -8.50
N PRO A 107 -4.77 16.33 -9.64
CA PRO A 107 -5.03 15.23 -10.56
C PRO A 107 -3.73 14.62 -11.05
N PHE A 108 -3.64 13.29 -11.10
CA PHE A 108 -2.47 12.62 -11.64
C PHE A 108 -2.40 12.84 -13.17
N GLN A 109 -1.51 13.73 -13.61
CA GLN A 109 -1.33 14.04 -15.02
C GLN A 109 -0.52 12.93 -15.71
N THR A 110 -1.19 11.97 -16.37
CA THR A 110 -0.55 11.19 -17.43
C THR A 110 -0.68 11.98 -18.73
N GLN A 111 0.43 12.43 -19.33
CA GLN A 111 0.34 12.99 -20.69
C GLN A 111 -0.39 12.00 -21.58
N SER A 112 -1.49 12.42 -22.20
CA SER A 112 -2.10 11.67 -23.29
C SER A 112 -1.09 11.67 -24.43
N THR A 113 -0.34 10.59 -24.59
CA THR A 113 0.46 10.40 -25.79
C THR A 113 -0.51 10.21 -26.94
N ASN A 114 -0.81 11.30 -27.65
CA ASN A 114 -1.65 11.32 -28.84
C ASN A 114 -0.89 10.68 -30.02
N PHE A 115 -0.46 9.44 -29.87
CA PHE A 115 0.10 8.67 -30.98
C PHE A 115 -1.05 8.36 -31.93
N GLN A 116 -1.03 8.98 -33.11
CA GLN A 116 -1.84 8.56 -34.24
C GLN A 116 -1.03 7.55 -35.04
N TRP A 117 -1.61 6.36 -35.28
CA TRP A 117 -1.07 5.44 -36.26
C TRP A 117 -1.27 6.05 -37.65
N THR A 118 -0.18 6.27 -38.37
CA THR A 118 -0.21 6.60 -39.80
C THR A 118 0.31 5.39 -40.55
N GLU A 119 -0.57 4.71 -41.27
CA GLU A 119 -0.15 3.70 -42.25
C GLU A 119 0.45 4.41 -43.47
N PHE A 120 1.56 3.85 -43.99
CA PHE A 120 2.19 4.25 -45.25
C PHE A 120 2.13 3.10 -46.25
#